data_AF-A0AAV6C6K2-F1
#
_entry.id   AF-A0AAV6C6K2-F1
#
_cell.length_a   1.000
_cell.length_b   1.000
_cell.length_c   1.000
_cell.angle_alpha   90.00
_cell.angle_beta   90.00
_cell.angle_gamma   90.00
#
_symmetry.space_group_name_H-M   'P 1'
#
loop_
_entity.id
_entity.type
_entity.pdbx_description
1 polymer ?
#
loop_
_entity_poly.entity_id
_entity_poly.type
_entity_poly.pdbx_seq_one_letter_code
_entity_poly.pdbx_strand_id
1 'polypeptide(L)'
;MTKTRAWPRTLRLVALGVILGLGSYWAGSRWGTRWPDSVEALRSSTGGQLRTAAPHTEGLTEDEAINVKIYSGAAPSVANIVTRTMEYDVFMEAVPVEGAGSGFVMDSR
;
A
#
# COMPACT_ATOMS: atom_id res chain seq x y z
N MET A 1 -51.80 -4.77 32.06
CA MET A 1 -51.47 -5.94 31.20
C MET A 1 -50.57 -5.47 30.06
N THR A 2 -49.26 -5.66 30.19
CA THR A 2 -48.26 -5.27 29.20
C THR A 2 -48.22 -6.31 28.07
N LYS A 3 -48.75 -5.92 26.91
CA LYS A 3 -48.80 -6.78 25.71
C LYS A 3 -47.38 -6.84 25.12
N THR A 4 -46.65 -7.92 25.39
CA THR A 4 -45.33 -8.15 24.79
C THR A 4 -45.50 -8.28 23.29
N ARG A 5 -45.05 -7.27 22.54
CA ARG A 5 -45.05 -7.27 21.07
C ARG A 5 -44.02 -8.29 20.59
N ALA A 6 -44.44 -9.55 20.51
CA ALA A 6 -43.62 -10.63 20.00
C ALA A 6 -43.35 -10.40 18.51
N TRP A 7 -42.11 -10.07 18.19
CA TRP A 7 -41.70 -9.80 16.82
C TRP A 7 -41.81 -11.10 15.97
N PRO A 8 -42.44 -11.09 14.79
CA PRO A 8 -42.46 -12.26 13.91
C PRO A 8 -41.03 -12.75 13.61
N ARG A 9 -40.83 -14.07 13.65
CA ARG A 9 -39.53 -14.73 13.46
C ARG A 9 -38.85 -14.31 12.16
N THR A 10 -39.64 -14.07 11.11
CA THR A 10 -39.17 -13.59 9.81
C THR A 10 -38.37 -12.29 9.92
N LEU A 11 -38.86 -11.34 10.69
CA LEU A 11 -38.25 -10.03 10.78
C LEU A 11 -37.04 -10.04 11.73
N ARG A 12 -36.98 -10.98 12.68
CA ARG A 12 -35.73 -11.28 13.41
C ARG A 12 -34.66 -11.84 12.47
N LEU A 13 -35.02 -12.75 11.57
CA LEU A 13 -34.07 -13.32 10.59
C LEU A 13 -33.59 -12.25 9.60
N VAL A 14 -34.48 -11.37 9.13
CA VAL A 14 -34.11 -10.23 8.28
C VAL A 14 -33.15 -9.29 9.02
N ALA A 15 -33.44 -8.92 10.27
CA ALA A 15 -32.56 -8.09 11.06
C ALA A 15 -31.18 -8.74 11.27
N LEU A 16 -31.14 -10.05 11.51
CA LEU A 16 -29.90 -10.82 11.67
C LEU A 16 -29.07 -10.81 10.38
N GLY A 17 -29.70 -10.99 9.22
CA GLY A 17 -29.06 -10.90 7.91
C GLY A 17 -28.50 -9.50 7.62
N VAL A 18 -29.25 -8.45 7.96
CA VAL A 18 -28.80 -7.05 7.81
C VAL A 18 -27.61 -6.76 8.73
N ILE A 19 -27.65 -7.23 9.99
CA ILE A 19 -26.53 -7.08 10.94
C ILE A 19 -25.28 -7.80 10.44
N LEU A 20 -25.41 -9.02 9.92
CA LEU A 20 -24.29 -9.77 9.34
C LEU A 20 -23.72 -9.04 8.11
N GLY A 21 -24.57 -8.57 7.19
CA GLY A 21 -24.13 -7.82 6.02
C GLY A 21 -23.40 -6.51 6.36
N LEU A 22 -23.97 -5.70 7.25
CA LEU A 22 -23.35 -4.46 7.73
C LEU A 22 -22.06 -4.72 8.51
N GLY A 23 -22.04 -5.76 9.35
CA GLY A 23 -20.87 -6.16 10.11
C GLY A 23 -19.72 -6.58 9.20
N SER A 24 -20.00 -7.41 8.19
CA SER A 24 -19.01 -7.81 7.18
C SER A 24 -18.50 -6.62 6.36
N TYR A 25 -19.39 -5.73 5.91
CA TYR A 25 -19.00 -4.52 5.17
C TYR A 25 -18.11 -3.59 6.01
N TRP A 26 -18.53 -3.31 7.25
CA TRP A 26 -17.78 -2.46 8.16
C TRP A 26 -16.40 -3.04 8.47
N ALA A 27 -16.33 -4.34 8.77
CA ALA A 27 -15.06 -5.01 9.03
C ALA A 27 -14.12 -5.00 7.81
N GLY A 28 -14.65 -5.27 6.61
CA GLY A 28 -13.90 -5.20 5.36
C GLY A 28 -13.36 -3.81 5.06
N SER A 29 -14.18 -2.77 5.21
CA SER A 29 -13.77 -1.39 4.96
C SER A 29 -12.72 -0.86 5.95
N ARG A 30 -12.74 -1.34 7.21
CA ARG A 30 -11.91 -0.78 8.29
C ARG A 30 -10.54 -1.46 8.39
N TRP A 31 -10.50 -2.76 8.15
CA TRP A 31 -9.31 -3.61 8.30
C TRP A 31 -8.87 -4.31 7.02
N GLY A 32 -9.51 -4.05 5.88
CA GLY A 32 -9.02 -4.46 4.58
C GLY A 32 -7.64 -3.88 4.29
N THR A 33 -6.88 -4.56 3.42
CA THR A 33 -5.59 -4.09 2.93
C THR A 33 -5.77 -2.72 2.29
N ARG A 34 -5.12 -1.70 2.85
CA ARG A 34 -5.11 -0.36 2.26
C ARG A 34 -4.11 -0.36 1.12
N TRP A 35 -4.62 -0.37 -0.10
CA TRP A 35 -3.81 -0.10 -1.27
C TRP A 35 -3.44 1.38 -1.26
N PRO A 36 -2.22 1.77 -1.66
CA PRO A 36 -1.90 3.18 -1.83
C PRO A 36 -2.85 3.79 -2.87
N ASP A 37 -3.58 4.85 -2.50
CA ASP A 37 -4.53 5.53 -3.40
C ASP A 37 -3.83 6.19 -4.60
N SER A 38 -2.51 6.41 -4.49
CA SER A 38 -1.63 6.80 -5.59
C SER A 38 -0.19 6.42 -5.28
N VAL A 39 0.55 6.01 -6.31
CA VAL A 39 2.00 5.79 -6.27
C VAL A 39 2.61 6.62 -7.37
N GLU A 40 3.23 7.75 -7.00
CA GLU A 40 3.95 8.59 -7.95
C GLU A 40 5.45 8.32 -7.86
N ALA A 41 6.11 8.17 -9.01
CA ALA A 41 7.56 8.18 -9.06
C ALA A 41 8.02 9.63 -8.98
N LEU A 42 8.57 10.04 -7.83
CA LEU A 42 9.21 11.35 -7.74
C LEU A 42 10.39 11.39 -8.73
N ARG A 43 10.16 12.00 -9.89
CA ARG A 43 11.23 12.44 -10.79
C ARG A 43 12.02 13.48 -10.00
N SER A 44 13.33 13.33 -9.87
CA SER A 44 14.20 14.39 -9.40
C SER A 44 14.14 15.55 -10.40
N SER A 45 13.20 16.47 -10.19
CA SER A 45 12.79 17.49 -11.16
C SER A 45 13.68 18.72 -11.11
N THR A 46 14.93 18.57 -11.54
CA THR A 46 15.81 19.64 -12.05
C THR A 46 16.99 18.88 -12.66
N GLY A 47 17.52 19.26 -13.83
CA GLY A 47 18.62 18.56 -14.53
C GLY A 47 19.96 18.52 -13.76
N GLY A 48 19.99 17.90 -12.59
CA GLY A 48 21.09 17.92 -11.65
C GLY A 48 21.37 16.51 -11.15
N GLN A 49 22.66 16.18 -11.11
CA GLN A 49 23.26 15.02 -10.47
C GLN A 49 22.39 14.40 -9.38
N LEU A 50 22.22 13.06 -9.43
CA LEU A 50 22.04 12.26 -8.22
C LEU A 50 23.05 12.79 -7.21
N ARG A 51 22.58 13.52 -6.20
CA ARG A 51 23.44 13.89 -5.07
C ARG A 51 23.71 12.59 -4.34
N THR A 52 24.77 11.89 -4.76
CA THR A 52 25.41 10.89 -3.91
C THR A 52 25.92 11.67 -2.71
N ALA A 53 25.06 11.80 -1.68
CA ALA A 53 25.49 12.30 -0.40
C ALA A 53 26.63 11.38 0.06
N ALA A 54 27.83 11.93 0.27
CA ALA A 54 28.93 11.14 0.76
C ALA A 54 28.51 10.49 2.08
N PRO A 55 28.68 9.16 2.24
CA PRO A 55 28.28 8.48 3.45
C PRO A 55 29.00 9.12 4.64
N HIS A 56 28.23 9.62 5.61
CA HIS A 56 28.79 10.12 6.86
C HIS A 56 29.14 8.92 7.72
N THR A 57 30.44 8.71 7.93
CA THR A 57 30.98 7.54 8.65
C THR A 57 31.56 7.88 10.03
N GLU A 58 31.45 9.13 10.47
CA GLU A 58 31.96 9.53 11.79
C GLU A 58 31.15 8.88 12.92
N GLY A 59 31.85 8.25 13.87
CA GLY A 59 31.23 7.61 15.04
C GLY A 59 30.57 6.25 14.78
N LEU A 60 30.68 5.70 13.57
CA LEU A 60 30.20 4.36 13.27
C LEU A 60 31.16 3.29 13.81
N THR A 61 30.59 2.18 14.27
CA THR A 61 31.34 0.94 14.46
C THR A 61 31.83 0.38 13.12
N GLU A 62 32.81 -0.52 13.13
CA GLU A 62 33.36 -1.11 11.90
C GLU A 62 32.28 -1.82 11.05
N ASP A 63 31.38 -2.56 11.70
CA ASP A 63 30.27 -3.26 11.03
C ASP A 63 29.25 -2.28 10.42
N GLU A 64 28.92 -1.20 11.13
CA GLU A 64 28.02 -0.17 10.62
C GLU A 64 28.64 0.57 9.42
N ALA A 65 29.95 0.84 9.47
CA ALA A 65 30.67 1.46 8.37
C ALA A 65 30.64 0.59 7.11
N ILE A 66 30.76 -0.74 7.26
CA ILE A 66 30.63 -1.69 6.15
C ILE A 66 29.21 -1.64 5.55
N ASN A 67 28.17 -1.67 6.39
CA ASN A 67 26.79 -1.58 5.93
C ASN A 67 26.55 -0.28 5.16
N VAL A 68 26.96 0.86 5.74
CA VAL A 68 26.81 2.17 5.10
C VAL A 68 27.53 2.22 3.76
N LYS A 69 28.75 1.68 3.67
CA LYS A 69 29.51 1.60 2.40
C LYS A 69 28.77 0.79 1.33
N ILE A 70 28.21 -0.37 1.69
CA ILE A 70 27.47 -1.22 0.75
C ILE A 70 26.19 -0.54 0.28
N TYR A 71 25.37 -0.04 1.21
CA TYR A 71 24.10 0.59 0.86
C TYR A 71 24.28 1.88 0.08
N SER A 72 25.25 2.73 0.45
CA SER A 72 25.54 3.97 -0.30
C SER A 72 26.07 3.70 -1.71
N GLY A 73 26.87 2.65 -1.89
CA GLY A 73 27.37 2.24 -3.19
C GLY A 73 26.29 1.62 -4.09
N ALA A 74 25.36 0.85 -3.52
CA ALA A 74 24.31 0.17 -4.26
C ALA A 74 23.06 1.04 -4.52
N ALA A 75 22.79 2.04 -3.67
CA ALA A 75 21.59 2.88 -3.72
C ALA A 75 21.30 3.51 -5.10
N PRO A 76 22.28 4.04 -5.85
CA PRO A 76 22.02 4.63 -7.17
C PRO A 76 21.52 3.64 -8.22
N SER A 77 21.78 2.35 -8.03
CA SER A 77 21.35 1.30 -8.96
C SER A 77 19.95 0.80 -8.67
N VAL A 78 19.33 1.18 -7.54
CA VAL A 78 17.97 0.76 -7.17
C VAL A 78 16.95 1.72 -7.78
N ALA A 79 16.00 1.17 -8.53
CA ALA A 79 14.92 1.92 -9.16
C ALA A 79 13.60 1.71 -8.41
N ASN A 80 12.79 2.77 -8.34
CA ASN A 80 11.37 2.67 -7.96
C ASN A 80 10.56 2.30 -9.21
N ILE A 81 9.79 1.23 -9.14
CA ILE A 81 8.94 0.74 -10.23
C ILE A 81 7.49 0.96 -9.83
N VAL A 82 6.77 1.73 -10.65
CA VAL A 82 5.33 1.95 -10.49
C VAL A 82 4.59 1.22 -11.60
N THR A 83 3.59 0.43 -11.23
CA THR A 83 2.71 -0.27 -12.16
C THR A 83 1.32 0.35 -12.13
N ARG A 84 0.64 0.38 -13.28
CA ARG A 84 -0.77 0.75 -13.37
C ARG A 84 -1.48 -0.29 -14.23
N THR A 85 -2.52 -0.91 -13.67
CA THR A 85 -3.35 -1.90 -14.36
C THR A 85 -4.82 -1.52 -14.28
N MET A 86 -5.65 -2.05 -15.16
CA MET A 86 -7.09 -1.96 -15.04
C MET A 86 -7.60 -3.18 -14.26
N GLU A 87 -8.41 -2.95 -13.24
CA GLU A 87 -9.09 -3.99 -12.46
C GLU A 87 -10.60 -3.72 -12.46
N TYR A 88 -11.42 -4.76 -12.24
CA TYR A 88 -12.85 -4.61 -12.07
C TYR A 88 -13.20 -4.52 -10.59
N ASP A 89 -13.91 -3.46 -10.20
CA ASP A 89 -14.47 -3.32 -8.86
C ASP A 89 -15.69 -4.26 -8.66
N VAL A 90 -16.23 -4.32 -7.44
CA VAL A 90 -17.44 -5.06 -7.03
C VAL A 90 -18.65 -4.76 -7.93
N PHE A 91 -18.70 -3.58 -8.55
CA PHE A 91 -19.75 -3.17 -9.49
C PHE A 91 -19.42 -3.47 -10.96
N MET A 92 -18.34 -4.19 -11.23
CA MET A 92 -17.85 -4.50 -12.58
C MET A 92 -17.49 -3.26 -13.42
N GLU A 93 -17.16 -2.15 -12.77
CA GLU A 93 -16.57 -0.98 -13.43
C GLU A 93 -15.05 -1.17 -13.54
N ALA A 94 -14.49 -0.85 -14.70
CA ALA A 94 -13.05 -0.87 -14.91
C ALA A 94 -12.41 0.36 -14.25
N VAL A 95 -11.62 0.14 -13.19
CA VAL A 95 -10.94 1.18 -12.43
C VAL A 95 -9.42 1.01 -12.52
N PRO A 96 -8.65 2.11 -12.67
CA PRO A 96 -7.19 2.02 -12.65
C PRO A 96 -6.70 1.74 -11.23
N VAL A 97 -5.83 0.74 -11.08
CA VAL A 97 -5.18 0.38 -9.83
C VAL A 97 -3.68 0.52 -9.99
N GLU A 98 -3.04 1.11 -8.97
CA GLU A 98 -1.61 1.35 -8.95
C GLU A 98 -0.88 0.42 -7.98
N GLY A 99 0.33 0.02 -8.36
CA GLY A 99 1.24 -0.77 -7.55
C GLY A 99 2.62 -0.14 -7.48
N ALA A 100 3.33 -0.38 -6.39
CA ALA A 100 4.71 0.05 -6.19
C ALA A 100 5.60 -1.17 -5.95
N GLY A 101 6.81 -1.12 -6.49
CA GLY A 101 7.86 -2.10 -6.25
C GLY A 101 9.24 -1.48 -6.38
N SER A 102 10.26 -2.25 -6.02
CA SER A 102 11.65 -1.90 -6.27
C SER A 102 12.23 -2.80 -7.35
N GLY A 103 13.22 -2.28 -8.06
CA GLY A 103 14.06 -3.03 -8.98
C GLY A 103 15.47 -2.47 -8.99
N PHE A 104 16.29 -2.95 -9.91
CA PHE A 104 17.64 -2.43 -10.09
C PHE A 104 18.04 -2.38 -11.56
N VAL A 105 18.98 -1.49 -11.86
CA VAL A 105 19.57 -1.35 -13.19
C VAL A 105 20.51 -2.53 -13.46
N MET A 106 20.26 -3.29 -14.53
CA MET A 106 21.06 -4.46 -14.90
C MET A 106 22.18 -4.15 -15.90
N ASP A 107 21.90 -3.29 -16.88
CA ASP A 107 22.86 -2.87 -17.90
C ASP A 107 22.81 -1.34 -18.03
N SER A 108 23.89 -0.79 -18.56
CA SER A 108 24.12 0.62 -18.87
C SER A 108 23.40 1.12 -20.13
N ARG A 109 22.70 0.23 -20.83
CA ARG A 109 21.96 0.50 -22.08
C ARG A 109 20.50 0.79 -21.80
#